data_AF-A0A2V8T8C5-F1
#
_entry.id   AF-A0A2V8T8C5-F1
#
_cell.length_a   1.000
_cell.length_b   1.000
_cell.length_c   1.000
_cell.angle_alpha   90.00
_cell.angle_beta   90.00
_cell.angle_gamma   90.00
#
_symmetry.space_group_name_H-M   'P 1'
#
loop_
_entity.id
_entity.type
_entity.pdbx_description
1 polymer ?
#
loop_
_entity_poly.entity_id
_entity_poly.type
_entity_poly.pdbx_seq_one_letter_code
_entity_poly.pdbx_strand_id
1 'polypeptide(L)'
;MRLNEGELKQVYRQGTARAAARTECLTADEIARIATAETNEGERVRTSNHLMACSDCAEEYRLISPLKSWAASMAAGETQAVARTSQSDPIAPRLETIHDARVSWRRRFFAAPGRVSFAYAAAACLLVVSLALVMWSLSVRSQNRKMAERLDEEIAKQDQQMAASNEALEQTRRQLEEANRRAEPQDSSERLKQYESEIAELRRDVDELSRPQLNTPIIDLEPQGATRGESTANVKLIELPASANLFTLVLNVSGQPKASSYAAEITDQSRRVIWRGQGLRKSAYNTFTLSLSRRLLPAGRYHLTIYTLGAQKEQVEDYAVHIQYK
;
A
#
# COMPACT_ATOMS: atom_id res chain seq x y z
N MET A 1 -27.34 -18.18 -15.77
CA MET A 1 -26.65 -19.31 -15.10
C MET A 1 -25.78 -18.69 -14.01
N ARG A 2 -26.02 -18.99 -12.73
CA ARG A 2 -25.23 -18.42 -11.61
C ARG A 2 -24.12 -19.40 -11.28
N LEU A 3 -22.86 -18.98 -11.43
CA LEU A 3 -21.71 -19.79 -11.01
C LEU A 3 -21.65 -19.78 -9.48
N ASN A 4 -21.56 -20.96 -8.86
CA ASN A 4 -21.37 -21.07 -7.42
C ASN A 4 -19.95 -20.69 -7.02
N GLU A 5 -19.69 -20.43 -5.74
CA GLU A 5 -18.37 -19.99 -5.25
C GLU A 5 -17.24 -20.99 -5.62
N GLY A 6 -17.55 -22.28 -5.66
CA GLY A 6 -16.63 -23.33 -6.11
C GLY A 6 -16.28 -23.19 -7.59
N GLU A 7 -17.28 -22.97 -8.44
CA GLU A 7 -17.11 -22.72 -9.87
C GLU A 7 -16.39 -21.39 -10.14
N LEU A 8 -16.65 -20.36 -9.34
CA LEU A 8 -15.99 -19.06 -9.47
C LEU A 8 -14.51 -19.16 -9.04
N LYS A 9 -14.22 -19.89 -7.96
CA LYS A 9 -12.85 -20.27 -7.58
C LYS A 9 -12.20 -21.16 -8.63
N GLN A 10 -12.94 -22.05 -9.27
CA GLN A 10 -12.41 -22.94 -10.31
C GLN A 10 -12.12 -22.19 -11.61
N VAL A 11 -12.96 -21.24 -12.01
CA VAL A 11 -12.70 -20.34 -13.15
C VAL A 11 -11.54 -19.41 -12.85
N TYR A 12 -11.45 -18.85 -11.63
CA TYR A 12 -10.32 -18.02 -11.23
C TYR A 12 -9.02 -18.82 -11.15
N ARG A 13 -9.09 -20.07 -10.65
CA ARG A 13 -7.97 -21.00 -10.67
C ARG A 13 -7.68 -21.52 -12.07
N GLN A 14 -8.63 -21.68 -12.98
CA GLN A 14 -8.33 -22.07 -14.37
C GLN A 14 -7.76 -20.89 -15.17
N GLY A 15 -8.13 -19.65 -14.80
CA GLY A 15 -7.53 -18.44 -15.36
C GLY A 15 -6.14 -18.14 -14.82
N THR A 16 -5.80 -18.61 -13.62
CA THR A 16 -4.49 -18.36 -12.98
C THR A 16 -3.58 -19.58 -12.84
N ALA A 17 -4.12 -20.80 -12.85
CA ALA A 17 -3.35 -22.03 -12.74
C ALA A 17 -2.86 -22.45 -14.12
N ARG A 18 -1.56 -22.24 -14.31
CA ARG A 18 -0.71 -22.90 -15.30
C ARG A 18 -1.21 -22.73 -16.72
N ALA A 19 -0.65 -21.74 -17.41
CA ALA A 19 -0.40 -21.89 -18.84
C ALA A 19 0.24 -23.28 -19.03
N ALA A 20 -0.46 -24.17 -19.72
CA ALA A 20 -0.28 -25.62 -19.62
C ALA A 20 1.02 -26.13 -20.27
N ALA A 21 1.96 -25.26 -20.59
CA ALA A 21 3.31 -25.64 -20.96
C ALA A 21 4.30 -24.57 -20.48
N ARG A 22 5.29 -24.98 -19.66
CA ARG A 22 6.46 -24.16 -19.30
C ARG A 22 7.20 -23.58 -20.52
N THR A 23 6.91 -24.07 -21.73
CA THR A 23 7.45 -23.55 -22.99
C THR A 23 6.88 -22.20 -23.41
N GLU A 24 5.78 -21.74 -22.81
CA GLU A 24 5.18 -20.41 -23.06
C GLU A 24 5.53 -19.38 -21.98
N CYS A 25 6.17 -19.79 -20.88
CA CYS A 25 6.67 -18.90 -19.84
C CYS A 25 7.98 -18.23 -20.26
N LEU A 26 8.28 -17.07 -19.65
CA LEU A 26 9.59 -16.45 -19.79
C LEU A 26 10.68 -17.41 -19.30
N THR A 27 11.72 -17.57 -20.11
CA THR A 27 12.90 -18.35 -19.73
C THR A 27 13.71 -17.61 -18.65
N ALA A 28 14.49 -18.34 -17.85
CA ALA A 28 15.37 -17.74 -16.83
C ALA A 28 16.34 -16.70 -17.44
N ASP A 29 16.84 -16.95 -18.64
CA ASP A 29 17.72 -16.02 -19.38
C ASP A 29 16.99 -14.76 -19.84
N GLU A 30 15.71 -14.85 -20.22
CA GLU A 30 14.90 -13.67 -20.51
C GLU A 30 14.68 -12.84 -19.25
N ILE A 31 14.29 -13.46 -18.13
CA ILE A 31 14.09 -12.79 -16.85
C ILE A 31 15.38 -12.08 -16.39
N ALA A 32 16.54 -12.72 -16.52
CA ALA A 32 17.83 -12.13 -16.21
C ALA A 32 18.15 -10.90 -17.09
N ARG A 33 17.93 -10.99 -18.42
CA ARG A 33 18.16 -9.87 -19.36
C ARG A 33 17.24 -8.68 -19.11
N ILE A 34 15.98 -8.93 -18.75
CA ILE A 34 15.03 -7.87 -18.38
C ILE A 34 15.51 -7.18 -17.10
N ALA A 35 15.97 -7.94 -16.11
CA ALA A 35 16.47 -7.39 -14.85
C ALA A 35 17.70 -6.48 -15.05
N THR A 36 18.61 -6.84 -15.96
CA THR A 36 19.81 -6.05 -16.29
C THR A 36 19.54 -4.86 -17.22
N ALA A 37 18.30 -4.68 -17.71
CA ALA A 37 17.89 -3.65 -18.67
C ALA A 37 18.55 -3.75 -20.06
N GLU A 38 19.00 -4.94 -20.45
CA GLU A 38 19.61 -5.24 -21.75
C GLU A 38 18.58 -5.62 -22.83
N THR A 39 17.33 -5.16 -22.71
CA THR A 39 16.22 -5.54 -23.61
C THR A 39 15.78 -4.37 -24.49
N ASN A 40 15.46 -4.67 -25.75
CA ASN A 40 14.88 -3.68 -26.66
C ASN A 40 13.42 -3.34 -26.28
N GLU A 41 12.86 -2.27 -26.84
CA GLU A 41 11.51 -1.80 -26.49
C GLU A 41 10.41 -2.84 -26.78
N GLY A 42 10.54 -3.60 -27.88
CA GLY A 42 9.59 -4.65 -28.22
C GLY A 42 9.57 -5.79 -27.20
N GLU A 43 10.74 -6.18 -26.70
CA GLU A 43 10.89 -7.18 -25.65
C GLU A 43 10.31 -6.71 -24.31
N ARG A 44 10.47 -5.42 -23.98
CA ARG A 44 9.86 -4.83 -22.77
C ARG A 44 8.34 -4.90 -22.80
N VAL A 45 7.72 -4.51 -23.91
CA VAL A 45 6.25 -4.56 -24.05
C VAL A 45 5.74 -6.00 -23.99
N ARG A 46 6.38 -6.93 -24.72
CA ARG A 46 6.01 -8.36 -24.70
C ARG A 46 6.11 -8.95 -23.29
N THR A 47 7.18 -8.63 -22.57
CA THR A 47 7.39 -9.09 -21.19
C THR A 47 6.34 -8.51 -20.25
N SER A 48 6.08 -7.20 -20.31
CA SER A 48 5.06 -6.57 -19.47
C SER A 48 3.69 -7.20 -19.68
N ASN A 49 3.31 -7.44 -20.94
CA ASN A 49 2.05 -8.12 -21.27
C ASN A 49 2.01 -9.54 -20.71
N HIS A 50 3.13 -10.28 -20.77
CA HIS A 50 3.21 -11.63 -20.21
C HIS A 50 3.11 -11.61 -18.67
N LEU A 51 3.81 -10.71 -17.98
CA LEU A 51 3.77 -10.58 -16.52
C LEU A 51 2.39 -10.17 -16.00
N MET A 52 1.61 -9.42 -16.79
CA MET A 52 0.21 -9.12 -16.47
C MET A 52 -0.71 -10.34 -16.61
N ALA A 53 -0.33 -11.32 -17.43
CA ALA A 53 -1.12 -12.52 -17.71
C ALA A 53 -0.67 -13.76 -16.92
N CYS A 54 0.58 -13.81 -16.45
CA CYS A 54 1.18 -14.96 -15.77
C CYS A 54 1.68 -14.60 -14.38
N SER A 55 0.97 -15.06 -13.34
CA SER A 55 1.32 -14.80 -11.93
C SER A 55 2.66 -15.40 -11.52
N ASP A 56 3.01 -16.57 -12.06
CA ASP A 56 4.22 -17.31 -11.68
C ASP A 56 5.48 -16.55 -12.14
N CYS A 57 5.50 -16.10 -13.40
CA CYS A 57 6.59 -15.25 -13.90
C CYS A 57 6.64 -13.89 -13.19
N ALA A 58 5.50 -13.35 -12.78
CA ALA A 58 5.45 -12.12 -11.98
C ALA A 58 6.07 -12.31 -10.59
N GLU A 59 5.84 -13.45 -9.95
CA GLU A 59 6.44 -13.79 -8.66
C GLU A 59 7.95 -14.00 -8.77
N GLU A 60 8.42 -14.77 -9.76
CA GLU A 60 9.85 -14.96 -10.02
C GLU A 60 10.57 -13.63 -10.32
N TYR A 61 9.97 -12.77 -11.15
CA TYR A 61 10.50 -11.43 -11.42
C TYR A 61 10.57 -10.56 -10.15
N ARG A 62 9.57 -10.65 -9.26
CA ARG A 62 9.54 -9.92 -7.99
C ARG A 62 10.68 -10.35 -7.05
N LEU A 63 11.05 -11.63 -7.05
CA LEU A 63 12.16 -12.15 -6.25
C LEU A 63 13.53 -11.68 -6.78
N ILE A 64 13.66 -11.50 -8.09
CA ILE A 64 14.93 -11.14 -8.73
C ILE A 64 15.15 -9.62 -8.77
N SER A 65 14.09 -8.82 -8.86
CA SER A 65 14.17 -7.35 -8.95
C SER A 65 15.04 -6.68 -7.85
N PRO A 66 14.99 -7.07 -6.56
CA PRO A 66 15.84 -6.52 -5.52
C PRO A 66 17.34 -6.81 -5.73
N LEU A 67 17.70 -7.90 -6.42
CA LEU A 67 19.09 -8.27 -6.67
C LEU A 67 19.77 -7.36 -7.69
N LYS A 68 19.01 -6.54 -8.44
CA LYS A 68 19.55 -5.60 -9.43
C LYS A 68 20.50 -4.58 -8.82
N SER A 69 20.17 -4.05 -7.65
CA SER A 69 21.02 -3.07 -6.96
C SER A 69 22.32 -3.71 -6.47
N TRP A 70 22.26 -4.97 -6.02
CA TRP A 70 23.42 -5.75 -5.62
C TRP A 70 24.33 -6.06 -6.82
N ALA A 71 23.77 -6.53 -7.94
CA ALA A 71 24.53 -6.77 -9.17
C ALA A 71 25.21 -5.48 -9.69
N ALA A 72 24.51 -4.34 -9.66
CA ALA A 72 25.08 -3.04 -10.01
C ALA A 72 26.24 -2.62 -9.08
N SER A 73 26.14 -2.90 -7.78
CA SER A 73 27.20 -2.61 -6.82
C SER A 73 28.45 -3.50 -7.02
N MET A 74 28.28 -4.76 -7.41
CA MET A 74 29.39 -5.67 -7.71
C MET A 74 30.12 -5.26 -8.99
N ALA A 75 29.38 -4.91 -10.06
CA ALA A 75 29.96 -4.42 -11.31
C ALA A 75 30.72 -3.08 -11.12
N ALA A 76 30.22 -2.20 -10.25
CA ALA A 76 30.89 -0.95 -9.89
C ALA A 76 32.13 -1.16 -8.99
N GLY A 77 32.13 -2.19 -8.15
CA GLY A 77 33.27 -2.53 -7.29
C GLY A 77 34.46 -3.09 -8.06
N GLU A 78 34.20 -3.87 -9.11
CA GLU A 78 35.23 -4.51 -9.94
C GLU A 78 35.99 -3.50 -10.82
N THR A 79 35.31 -2.44 -11.26
CA THR A 79 35.94 -1.31 -11.98
C THR A 79 36.87 -0.47 -11.09
N GLN A 80 36.62 -0.40 -9.78
CA GLN A 80 37.52 0.28 -8.83
C GLN A 80 38.75 -0.56 -8.45
N ALA A 81 38.66 -1.89 -8.48
CA ALA A 81 39.81 -2.77 -8.23
C ALA A 81 40.83 -2.73 -9.38
N VAL A 82 40.37 -2.64 -10.63
CA VAL A 82 41.25 -2.57 -11.80
C VAL A 82 41.83 -1.17 -12.02
N ALA A 83 41.08 -0.10 -11.71
CA ALA A 83 41.58 1.28 -11.82
C ALA A 83 42.69 1.63 -10.80
N ARG A 84 42.79 0.90 -9.68
CA ARG A 84 43.85 1.10 -8.68
C ARG A 84 45.19 0.43 -9.03
N THR A 85 45.25 -0.44 -10.04
CA THR A 85 46.50 -1.13 -10.41
C THR A 85 47.26 -0.45 -11.55
N SER A 86 46.70 0.59 -12.19
CA SER A 86 47.35 1.27 -13.33
C SER A 86 47.74 2.74 -13.10
N GLN A 87 47.54 3.30 -11.91
CA GLN A 87 48.06 4.63 -11.58
C GLN A 87 49.45 4.52 -10.94
N SER A 88 50.42 4.16 -11.79
CA SER A 88 51.85 4.28 -11.51
C SER A 88 52.30 5.67 -11.97
N ASP A 89 52.26 6.65 -11.06
CA ASP A 89 52.87 7.96 -11.32
C ASP A 89 54.41 7.83 -11.37
N PRO A 90 55.09 8.48 -12.33
CA PRO A 90 56.55 8.51 -12.43
C PRO A 90 57.12 9.51 -11.42
N ILE A 91 57.65 9.02 -10.30
CA ILE A 91 58.30 9.87 -9.28
C ILE A 91 59.77 10.09 -9.67
N ALA A 92 60.05 11.29 -10.16
CA ALA A 92 61.37 11.91 -10.16
C ALA A 92 61.83 12.24 -8.71
N PRO A 93 63.15 12.25 -8.43
CA PRO A 93 63.65 12.22 -7.07
C PRO A 93 63.64 13.60 -6.41
N ARG A 94 63.01 13.73 -5.25
CA ARG A 94 63.21 14.85 -4.34
C ARG A 94 63.86 14.33 -3.07
N LEU A 95 65.11 14.75 -2.86
CA LEU A 95 65.87 14.54 -1.63
C LEU A 95 65.09 15.10 -0.45
N GLU A 96 64.82 14.26 0.54
CA GLU A 96 64.78 14.73 1.92
C GLU A 96 65.26 13.61 2.86
N THR A 97 66.33 13.97 3.55
CA THR A 97 67.12 13.19 4.49
C THR A 97 66.34 12.91 5.77
N ILE A 98 66.04 11.64 6.05
CA ILE A 98 65.70 11.19 7.39
C ILE A 98 66.71 10.16 7.84
N HIS A 99 67.32 10.51 8.97
CA HIS A 99 68.47 9.90 9.61
C HIS A 99 68.32 8.43 9.97
N ASP A 100 69.51 7.81 9.94
CA ASP A 100 69.90 6.51 10.45
C ASP A 100 69.40 6.15 11.84
N ALA A 101 68.84 4.93 11.96
CA ALA A 101 69.01 4.08 13.13
C ALA A 101 68.82 2.59 12.75
N ARG A 102 69.59 2.10 11.77
CA ARG A 102 69.75 0.67 11.53
C ARG A 102 70.66 0.08 12.63
N VAL A 103 70.04 -0.36 13.72
CA VAL A 103 70.68 -1.08 14.83
C VAL A 103 71.25 -2.42 14.32
N SER A 104 72.57 -2.49 14.34
CA SER A 104 73.44 -3.54 13.80
C SER A 104 73.62 -4.75 14.74
N TRP A 105 72.54 -5.29 15.30
CA TRP A 105 72.66 -6.43 16.23
C TRP A 105 73.00 -7.77 15.56
N ARG A 106 72.76 -7.91 14.25
CA ARG A 106 72.94 -9.19 13.53
C ARG A 106 74.39 -9.67 13.36
N ARG A 107 75.41 -8.92 13.78
CA ARG A 107 76.83 -9.32 13.57
C ARG A 107 77.61 -9.74 14.82
N ARG A 108 77.00 -9.85 16.01
CA ARG A 108 77.74 -10.20 17.24
C ARG A 108 77.47 -11.58 17.85
N PHE A 109 76.60 -12.43 17.28
CA PHE A 109 76.29 -13.74 17.85
C PHE A 109 76.95 -14.96 17.19
N PHE A 110 77.80 -14.76 16.18
CA PHE A 110 78.53 -15.86 15.53
C PHE A 110 80.05 -15.73 15.74
N ALA A 111 80.50 -15.86 16.98
CA ALA A 111 81.88 -16.20 17.31
C ALA A 111 81.86 -17.38 18.29
N ALA A 112 82.43 -18.50 17.85
CA ALA A 112 82.43 -19.79 18.56
C ALA A 112 83.24 -19.76 19.87
N PRO A 113 82.92 -20.65 20.83
CA PRO A 113 83.73 -21.88 20.93
C PRO A 113 82.92 -23.15 21.27
N GLY A 114 83.48 -24.32 20.95
CA GLY A 114 83.10 -25.61 21.56
C GLY A 114 82.11 -26.49 20.77
N ARG A 115 82.64 -27.43 19.96
CA ARG A 115 81.86 -28.37 19.12
C ARG A 115 81.09 -29.47 19.87
N VAL A 116 81.11 -29.50 21.21
CA VAL A 116 80.39 -30.51 22.00
C VAL A 116 79.12 -29.94 22.66
N SER A 117 78.96 -28.61 22.69
CA SER A 117 77.82 -27.96 23.37
C SER A 117 76.59 -27.71 22.48
N PHE A 118 76.72 -27.79 21.14
CA PHE A 118 75.61 -27.51 20.22
C PHE A 118 74.56 -28.64 20.15
N ALA A 119 74.94 -29.90 20.35
CA ALA A 119 74.01 -31.02 20.33
C ALA A 119 73.02 -30.96 21.51
N TYR A 120 73.51 -30.61 22.71
CA TYR A 120 72.67 -30.40 23.90
C TYR A 120 71.76 -29.18 23.77
N ALA A 121 72.24 -28.10 23.14
CA ALA A 121 71.41 -26.92 22.86
C ALA A 121 70.25 -27.26 21.91
N ALA A 122 70.51 -28.01 20.84
CA ALA A 122 69.47 -28.44 19.90
C ALA A 122 68.43 -29.36 20.56
N ALA A 123 68.87 -30.32 21.39
CA ALA A 123 67.97 -31.20 22.13
C ALA A 123 67.10 -30.43 23.14
N ALA A 124 67.68 -29.45 23.85
CA ALA A 124 66.95 -28.58 24.76
C ALA A 124 65.89 -27.74 24.02
N CYS A 125 66.22 -27.18 22.86
CA CYS A 125 65.27 -26.46 22.03
C CYS A 125 64.10 -27.35 21.57
N LEU A 126 64.35 -28.59 21.15
CA LEU A 126 63.29 -29.52 20.74
C LEU A 126 62.37 -29.90 21.90
N LEU A 127 62.93 -30.08 23.11
CA LEU A 127 62.16 -30.37 24.31
C LEU A 127 61.25 -29.18 24.69
N VAL A 128 61.77 -27.95 24.61
CA VAL A 128 60.97 -26.74 24.84
C VAL A 128 59.83 -26.63 23.83
N VAL A 129 60.10 -26.91 22.55
CA VAL A 129 59.08 -26.89 21.48
C VAL A 129 58.02 -27.97 21.71
N SER A 130 58.40 -29.19 22.09
CA SER A 130 57.44 -30.26 22.33
C SER A 130 56.55 -29.98 23.54
N LEU A 131 57.12 -29.44 24.63
CA LEU A 131 56.35 -29.00 25.79
C LEU A 131 55.39 -27.86 25.44
N ALA A 132 55.83 -26.89 24.63
CA ALA A 132 54.98 -25.80 24.16
C ALA A 132 53.79 -26.33 23.33
N LEU A 133 54.00 -27.33 22.47
CA LEU A 133 52.94 -27.96 21.68
C LEU A 133 51.95 -28.74 22.56
N VAL A 134 52.43 -29.46 23.57
CA VAL A 134 51.56 -30.18 24.53
C VAL A 134 50.71 -29.18 25.32
N MET A 135 51.34 -28.12 25.85
CA MET A 135 50.64 -27.06 26.59
C MET A 135 49.62 -26.35 25.70
N TRP A 136 49.96 -26.06 24.45
CA TRP A 136 49.04 -25.48 23.47
C TRP A 136 47.87 -26.42 23.15
N SER A 137 48.12 -27.72 22.94
CA SER A 137 47.07 -28.73 22.69
C SER A 137 46.10 -28.85 23.87
N LEU A 138 46.60 -28.82 25.10
CA LEU A 138 45.77 -28.83 26.31
C LEU A 138 44.94 -27.54 26.44
N SER A 139 45.53 -26.39 26.10
CA SER A 139 44.84 -25.10 26.08
C SER A 139 43.69 -25.09 25.06
N VAL A 140 43.93 -25.58 23.83
CA VAL A 140 42.91 -25.68 22.78
C VAL A 140 41.78 -26.64 23.18
N ARG A 141 42.11 -27.78 23.79
CA ARG A 141 41.08 -28.70 24.31
C ARG A 141 40.24 -28.07 25.41
N SER A 142 40.84 -27.28 26.30
CA SER A 142 40.13 -26.54 27.34
C SER A 142 39.20 -25.48 26.73
N GLN A 143 39.67 -24.74 25.71
CA GLN A 143 38.85 -23.77 24.99
C GLN A 143 37.67 -24.43 24.26
N ASN A 144 37.90 -25.57 23.60
CA ASN A 144 36.84 -26.32 22.93
C ASN A 144 35.77 -26.84 23.92
N ARG A 145 36.17 -27.29 25.11
CA ARG A 145 35.21 -27.69 26.16
C ARG A 145 34.35 -26.52 26.60
N LYS A 146 34.94 -25.35 26.82
CA LYS A 146 34.19 -24.12 27.16
C LYS A 146 33.26 -23.67 26.05
N MET A 147 33.66 -23.83 24.78
CA MET A 147 32.79 -23.52 23.65
C MET A 147 31.63 -24.51 23.52
N ALA A 148 31.87 -25.81 23.76
CA ALA A 148 30.82 -26.82 23.79
C ALA A 148 29.79 -26.54 24.89
N GLU A 149 30.23 -26.23 26.11
CA GLU A 149 29.34 -25.87 27.22
C GLU A 149 28.48 -24.63 26.91
N ARG A 150 29.04 -23.62 26.23
CA ARG A 150 28.28 -22.43 25.81
C ARG A 150 27.25 -22.75 24.73
N LEU A 151 27.60 -23.59 23.76
CA LEU A 151 26.67 -24.02 22.72
C LEU A 151 25.52 -24.84 23.31
N ASP A 152 25.81 -25.74 24.25
CA ASP A 152 24.77 -26.51 24.94
C ASP A 152 23.84 -25.60 25.75
N GLU A 153 24.37 -24.57 26.41
CA GLU A 153 23.55 -23.57 27.11
C GLU A 153 22.67 -22.75 26.14
N GLU A 154 23.20 -22.40 24.97
CA GLU A 154 22.46 -21.64 23.95
C GLU A 154 21.37 -22.47 23.30
N ILE A 155 21.64 -23.75 22.99
CA ILE A 155 20.63 -24.70 22.49
C ILE A 155 19.52 -24.87 23.53
N ALA A 156 19.86 -25.08 24.80
CA ALA A 156 18.86 -25.22 25.87
C ALA A 156 17.98 -23.96 26.01
N LYS A 157 18.55 -22.76 25.85
CA LYS A 157 17.78 -21.50 25.83
C LYS A 157 16.88 -21.41 24.61
N GLN A 158 17.36 -21.80 23.44
CA GLN A 158 16.57 -21.77 22.22
C GLN A 158 15.41 -22.76 22.28
N ASP A 159 15.62 -23.95 22.82
CA ASP A 159 14.57 -24.96 23.02
C ASP A 159 13.49 -24.48 23.99
N GLN A 160 13.87 -23.81 25.08
CA GLN A 160 12.91 -23.19 26.00
C GLN A 160 12.09 -22.09 25.32
N GLN A 161 12.72 -21.26 24.48
CA GLN A 161 12.01 -20.22 23.71
C GLN A 161 11.04 -20.84 22.70
N MET A 162 11.45 -21.90 22.00
CA MET A 162 10.58 -22.61 21.05
C MET A 162 9.39 -23.26 21.77
N ALA A 163 9.61 -23.91 22.91
CA ALA A 163 8.55 -24.51 23.72
C ALA A 163 7.52 -23.45 24.17
N ALA A 164 7.98 -22.31 24.69
CA ALA A 164 7.11 -21.20 25.08
C ALA A 164 6.33 -20.60 23.89
N SER A 165 6.97 -20.47 22.74
CA SER A 165 6.31 -19.98 21.52
C SER A 165 5.23 -20.94 21.01
N ASN A 166 5.49 -22.24 21.06
CA ASN A 166 4.53 -23.27 20.67
C ASN A 166 3.32 -23.31 21.60
N GLU A 167 3.55 -23.16 22.92
CA GLU A 167 2.47 -23.07 23.90
C GLU A 167 1.59 -21.84 23.64
N ALA A 168 2.19 -20.69 23.33
CA ALA A 168 1.44 -19.47 23.00
C ALA A 168 0.62 -19.62 21.70
N LEU A 169 1.17 -20.30 20.67
CA LEU A 169 0.43 -20.62 19.45
C LEU A 169 -0.74 -21.56 19.71
N GLU A 170 -0.56 -22.57 20.56
CA GLU A 170 -1.63 -23.51 20.92
C GLU A 170 -2.74 -22.81 21.72
N GLN A 171 -2.38 -21.93 22.66
CA GLN A 171 -3.35 -21.09 23.37
C GLN A 171 -4.12 -20.18 22.41
N THR A 172 -3.43 -19.54 21.46
CA THR A 172 -4.06 -18.70 20.43
C THR A 172 -5.03 -19.52 19.56
N ARG A 173 -4.63 -20.73 19.17
CA ARG A 173 -5.48 -21.63 18.39
C ARG A 173 -6.73 -22.04 19.17
N ARG A 174 -6.60 -22.38 20.46
CA ARG A 174 -7.74 -22.71 21.32
C ARG A 174 -8.69 -21.51 21.48
N GLN A 175 -8.14 -20.29 21.65
CA GLN A 175 -8.94 -19.06 21.70
C GLN A 175 -9.70 -18.80 20.40
N LEU A 176 -9.06 -19.02 19.24
CA LEU A 176 -9.72 -18.90 17.93
C LEU A 176 -10.79 -19.96 17.74
N GLU A 177 -10.55 -21.22 18.12
CA GLU A 177 -11.55 -22.29 18.04
C GLU A 177 -12.74 -22.00 18.96
N GLU A 178 -12.52 -21.47 20.16
CA GLU A 178 -13.59 -21.06 21.07
C GLU A 178 -14.34 -19.83 20.56
N ALA A 179 -13.64 -18.82 20.02
CA ALA A 179 -14.27 -17.66 19.39
C ALA A 179 -15.11 -18.07 18.17
N ASN A 180 -14.62 -19.02 17.36
CA ASN A 180 -15.34 -19.53 16.19
C ASN A 180 -16.55 -20.39 16.60
N ARG A 181 -16.45 -21.14 17.71
CA ARG A 181 -17.60 -21.83 18.33
C ARG A 181 -18.62 -20.86 18.91
N ARG A 182 -18.19 -19.74 19.52
CA ARG A 182 -19.11 -18.71 20.03
C ARG A 182 -19.73 -17.89 18.91
N ALA A 183 -19.03 -17.71 17.79
CA ALA A 183 -19.53 -17.08 16.58
C ALA A 183 -20.40 -18.03 15.73
N GLU A 184 -21.10 -18.98 16.38
CA GLU A 184 -21.93 -20.02 15.77
C GLU A 184 -22.86 -19.49 14.65
N PRO A 185 -23.23 -20.36 13.68
CA PRO A 185 -23.86 -19.97 12.42
C PRO A 185 -25.31 -19.46 12.52
N GLN A 186 -25.93 -19.44 13.71
CA GLN A 186 -27.27 -18.89 13.88
C GLN A 186 -27.32 -17.37 13.65
N ASP A 187 -26.38 -16.61 14.23
CA ASP A 187 -26.29 -15.15 14.00
C ASP A 187 -25.94 -14.88 12.53
N SER A 188 -25.13 -15.75 11.91
CA SER A 188 -24.81 -15.63 10.48
C SER A 188 -26.04 -15.84 9.59
N SER A 189 -26.89 -16.84 9.89
CA SER A 189 -28.09 -17.10 9.09
C SER A 189 -29.15 -16.02 9.26
N GLU A 190 -29.31 -15.46 10.46
CA GLU A 190 -30.26 -14.37 10.71
C GLU A 190 -29.79 -13.09 10.03
N ARG A 191 -28.51 -12.74 10.15
CA ARG A 191 -27.92 -11.61 9.43
C ARG A 191 -28.01 -11.77 7.91
N LEU A 192 -27.76 -12.98 7.39
CA LEU A 192 -27.93 -13.25 5.97
C LEU A 192 -29.38 -13.02 5.51
N LYS A 193 -30.37 -13.50 6.26
CA LYS A 193 -31.79 -13.22 5.97
C LYS A 193 -32.10 -11.74 6.03
N GLN A 194 -31.54 -11.01 7.00
CA GLN A 194 -31.70 -9.57 7.11
C GLN A 194 -31.11 -8.86 5.88
N TYR A 195 -29.88 -9.18 5.49
CA TYR A 195 -29.25 -8.63 4.29
C TYR A 195 -30.00 -8.99 3.01
N GLU A 196 -30.50 -10.22 2.89
CA GLU A 196 -31.33 -10.62 1.75
C GLU A 196 -32.62 -9.79 1.68
N SER A 197 -33.25 -9.53 2.82
CA SER A 197 -34.45 -8.69 2.89
C SER A 197 -34.14 -7.23 2.53
N GLU A 198 -33.03 -6.68 3.01
CA GLU A 198 -32.58 -5.32 2.72
C GLU A 198 -32.21 -5.16 1.24
N ILE A 199 -31.50 -6.14 0.65
CA ILE A 199 -31.19 -6.15 -0.77
C ILE A 199 -32.47 -6.25 -1.61
N ALA A 200 -33.44 -7.06 -1.19
CA ALA A 200 -34.72 -7.18 -1.89
C ALA A 200 -35.52 -5.87 -1.84
N GLU A 201 -35.50 -5.15 -0.71
CA GLU A 201 -36.11 -3.84 -0.54
C GLU A 201 -35.42 -2.77 -1.40
N LEU A 202 -34.09 -2.67 -1.33
CA LEU A 202 -33.30 -1.74 -2.15
C LEU A 202 -33.49 -1.98 -3.66
N ARG A 203 -33.56 -3.24 -4.09
CA ARG A 203 -33.85 -3.56 -5.50
C ARG A 203 -35.23 -3.10 -5.91
N ARG A 204 -36.24 -3.28 -5.04
CA ARG A 204 -37.60 -2.82 -5.31
C ARG A 204 -37.67 -1.30 -5.43
N ASP A 205 -36.95 -0.59 -4.56
CA ASP A 205 -36.82 0.87 -4.62
C ASP A 205 -36.13 1.34 -5.91
N VAL A 206 -35.03 0.70 -6.31
CA VAL A 206 -34.33 1.02 -7.57
C VAL A 206 -35.22 0.75 -8.77
N ASP A 207 -35.93 -0.38 -8.79
CA ASP A 207 -36.88 -0.71 -9.86
C ASP A 207 -38.03 0.30 -9.94
N GLU A 208 -38.53 0.80 -8.80
CA GLU A 208 -39.57 1.83 -8.75
C GLU A 208 -39.05 3.18 -9.28
N LEU A 209 -37.85 3.59 -8.86
CA LEU A 209 -37.23 4.84 -9.29
C LEU A 209 -36.75 4.82 -10.75
N SER A 210 -36.44 3.64 -11.29
CA SER A 210 -35.98 3.48 -12.68
C SER A 210 -37.13 3.52 -13.69
N ARG A 211 -38.38 3.39 -13.24
CA ARG A 211 -39.55 3.51 -14.12
C ARG A 211 -39.78 4.97 -14.52
N PRO A 212 -40.22 5.23 -15.77
CA PRO A 212 -40.64 6.57 -16.17
C PRO A 212 -41.70 7.13 -15.22
N GLN A 213 -41.40 8.28 -14.61
CA GLN A 213 -42.33 8.97 -13.73
C GLN A 213 -43.26 9.83 -14.58
N LEU A 214 -44.54 9.48 -14.63
CA LEU A 214 -45.56 10.28 -15.32
C LEU A 214 -46.03 11.41 -14.40
N ASN A 215 -46.29 12.59 -14.96
CA ASN A 215 -46.81 13.75 -14.24
C ASN A 215 -45.94 14.20 -13.06
N THR A 216 -44.60 14.09 -13.19
CA THR A 216 -43.67 14.64 -12.20
C THR A 216 -43.91 16.15 -12.04
N PRO A 217 -44.24 16.64 -10.83
CA PRO A 217 -44.47 18.06 -10.62
C PRO A 217 -43.23 18.89 -10.95
N ILE A 218 -43.41 19.99 -11.71
CA ILE A 218 -42.37 20.96 -12.03
C ILE A 218 -42.78 22.30 -11.40
N ILE A 219 -41.93 22.85 -10.55
CA ILE A 219 -42.21 24.05 -9.77
C ILE A 219 -41.14 25.10 -10.05
N ASP A 220 -41.55 26.22 -10.62
CA ASP A 220 -40.68 27.39 -10.80
C ASP A 220 -40.57 28.17 -9.49
N LEU A 221 -39.35 28.51 -9.07
CA LEU A 221 -39.05 29.29 -7.88
C LEU A 221 -38.35 30.59 -8.27
N GLU A 222 -38.89 31.70 -7.78
CA GLU A 222 -38.28 33.02 -7.88
C GLU A 222 -37.41 33.30 -6.66
N PRO A 223 -36.27 34.01 -6.81
CA PRO A 223 -35.42 34.34 -5.67
C PRO A 223 -36.11 35.33 -4.74
N GLN A 224 -35.78 35.25 -3.45
CA GLN A 224 -36.35 36.18 -2.46
C GLN A 224 -36.01 37.64 -2.83
N GLY A 225 -37.03 38.49 -2.89
CA GLY A 225 -36.86 39.92 -3.17
C GLY A 225 -36.81 40.29 -4.67
N ALA A 226 -37.03 39.35 -5.59
CA ALA A 226 -37.11 39.64 -7.02
C ALA A 226 -38.29 40.56 -7.39
N THR A 227 -39.40 40.46 -6.65
CA THR A 227 -40.65 41.20 -6.84
C THR A 227 -40.67 42.46 -5.97
N ARG A 228 -40.62 43.63 -6.60
CA ARG A 228 -40.69 44.93 -5.91
C ARG A 228 -42.01 45.01 -5.12
N GLY A 229 -41.93 45.02 -3.80
CA GLY A 229 -43.08 45.13 -2.88
C GLY A 229 -43.46 43.85 -2.15
N GLU A 230 -42.82 42.72 -2.47
CA GLU A 230 -43.00 41.48 -1.70
C GLU A 230 -42.17 41.54 -0.42
N SER A 231 -42.84 41.51 0.73
CA SER A 231 -42.17 41.47 2.03
C SER A 231 -41.31 40.21 2.10
N THR A 232 -40.09 40.34 2.62
CA THR A 232 -39.01 39.33 2.71
C THR A 232 -39.36 38.06 3.50
N ALA A 233 -40.63 37.86 3.86
CA ALA A 233 -41.11 36.73 4.67
C ALA A 233 -42.06 35.78 3.93
N ASN A 234 -42.33 35.98 2.64
CA ASN A 234 -43.30 35.15 1.94
C ASN A 234 -42.68 33.81 1.51
N VAL A 235 -42.85 32.78 2.33
CA VAL A 235 -42.41 31.41 2.04
C VAL A 235 -43.38 30.81 1.01
N LYS A 236 -42.88 30.44 -0.18
CA LYS A 236 -43.73 29.85 -1.23
C LYS A 236 -44.22 28.47 -0.81
N LEU A 237 -45.55 28.31 -0.72
CA LEU A 237 -46.18 27.01 -0.48
C LEU A 237 -46.11 26.17 -1.76
N ILE A 238 -45.54 24.97 -1.66
CA ILE A 238 -45.45 23.97 -2.71
C ILE A 238 -46.34 22.80 -2.31
N GLU A 239 -47.44 22.63 -3.03
CA GLU A 239 -48.35 21.50 -2.85
C GLU A 239 -47.97 20.38 -3.82
N LEU A 240 -47.55 19.24 -3.29
CA LEU A 240 -47.17 18.05 -4.05
C LEU A 240 -48.21 16.95 -3.84
N PRO A 241 -48.56 16.16 -4.87
CA PRO A 241 -49.37 14.96 -4.69
C PRO A 241 -48.68 13.98 -3.72
N ALA A 242 -49.45 13.30 -2.88
CA ALA A 242 -48.96 12.28 -1.96
C ALA A 242 -48.36 11.07 -2.69
N SER A 243 -48.63 10.91 -3.98
CA SER A 243 -48.02 9.90 -4.86
C SER A 243 -46.71 10.34 -5.52
N ALA A 244 -46.31 11.62 -5.41
CA ALA A 244 -45.10 12.12 -6.05
C ALA A 244 -43.85 11.66 -5.29
N ASN A 245 -43.09 10.73 -5.88
CA ASN A 245 -41.80 10.27 -5.35
C ASN A 245 -40.64 11.23 -5.71
N LEU A 246 -40.79 11.93 -6.83
CA LEU A 246 -39.85 12.89 -7.39
C LEU A 246 -40.61 14.18 -7.75
N PHE A 247 -39.97 15.32 -7.60
CA PHE A 247 -40.42 16.59 -8.16
C PHE A 247 -39.21 17.39 -8.66
N THR A 248 -39.46 18.32 -9.57
CA THR A 248 -38.41 19.16 -10.15
C THR A 248 -38.62 20.61 -9.75
N LEU A 249 -37.59 21.23 -9.22
CA LEU A 249 -37.53 22.67 -8.98
C LEU A 249 -36.75 23.34 -10.11
N VAL A 250 -37.32 24.39 -10.66
CA VAL A 250 -36.65 25.29 -11.59
C VAL A 250 -36.37 26.58 -10.83
N LEU A 251 -35.09 26.84 -10.57
CA LEU A 251 -34.64 27.98 -9.77
C LEU A 251 -34.29 29.14 -10.72
N ASN A 252 -35.11 30.19 -10.73
CA ASN A 252 -34.85 31.40 -11.49
C ASN A 252 -33.81 32.25 -10.77
N VAL A 253 -32.83 32.76 -11.51
CA VAL A 253 -31.68 33.49 -10.93
C VAL A 253 -31.71 34.92 -11.44
N SER A 254 -31.58 35.88 -10.53
CA SER A 254 -31.45 37.29 -10.88
C SER A 254 -30.00 37.60 -11.26
N GLY A 255 -29.81 38.35 -12.35
CA GLY A 255 -28.49 38.79 -12.80
C GLY A 255 -27.70 37.81 -13.66
N GLN A 256 -26.48 38.22 -14.02
CA GLN A 256 -25.53 37.47 -14.85
C GLN A 256 -24.35 36.96 -14.01
N PRO A 257 -24.52 35.96 -13.13
CA PRO A 257 -23.39 35.35 -12.46
C PRO A 257 -22.46 34.69 -13.50
N LYS A 258 -21.16 34.97 -13.39
CA LYS A 258 -20.12 34.64 -14.39
C LYS A 258 -19.36 33.34 -14.09
N ALA A 259 -19.80 32.55 -13.12
CA ALA A 259 -19.12 31.31 -12.73
C ALA A 259 -19.42 30.16 -13.72
N SER A 260 -18.44 29.30 -13.97
CA SER A 260 -18.61 28.12 -14.82
C SER A 260 -19.27 26.93 -14.09
N SER A 261 -19.27 26.95 -12.75
CA SER A 261 -19.84 25.90 -11.91
C SER A 261 -20.46 26.48 -10.64
N TYR A 262 -21.55 25.86 -10.19
CA TYR A 262 -22.31 26.27 -9.02
C TYR A 262 -22.54 25.09 -8.08
N ALA A 263 -22.85 25.40 -6.83
CA ALA A 263 -23.32 24.47 -5.82
C ALA A 263 -24.67 24.93 -5.26
N ALA A 264 -25.45 24.01 -4.74
CA ALA A 264 -26.65 24.32 -3.97
C ALA A 264 -26.62 23.60 -2.63
N GLU A 265 -27.15 24.26 -1.62
CA GLU A 265 -27.40 23.70 -0.31
C GLU A 265 -28.88 23.83 0.01
N ILE A 266 -29.44 22.78 0.60
CA ILE A 266 -30.80 22.82 1.15
C ILE A 266 -30.68 22.66 2.65
N THR A 267 -31.27 23.60 3.38
CA THR A 267 -31.31 23.61 4.84
C THR A 267 -32.75 23.53 5.34
N ASP A 268 -32.95 22.89 6.48
CA ASP A 268 -34.25 22.85 7.16
C ASP A 268 -34.51 24.13 7.98
N GLN A 269 -35.67 24.19 8.64
CA GLN A 269 -36.03 25.29 9.55
C GLN A 269 -35.06 25.52 10.71
N SER A 270 -34.28 24.51 11.08
CA SER A 270 -33.24 24.58 12.12
C SER A 270 -31.87 24.98 11.56
N ARG A 271 -31.81 25.36 10.26
CA ARG A 271 -30.59 25.65 9.50
C ARG A 271 -29.62 24.47 9.40
N ARG A 272 -30.09 23.24 9.59
CA ARG A 272 -29.28 22.05 9.36
C ARG A 272 -29.26 21.76 7.86
N VAL A 273 -28.07 21.58 7.30
CA VAL A 273 -27.89 21.17 5.90
C VAL A 273 -28.38 19.73 5.74
N ILE A 274 -29.46 19.56 4.98
CA ILE A 274 -30.02 18.24 4.66
C ILE A 274 -29.49 17.69 3.33
N TRP A 275 -29.05 18.57 2.43
CA TRP A 275 -28.48 18.20 1.15
C TRP A 275 -27.50 19.26 0.65
N ARG A 276 -26.44 18.81 -0.01
CA ARG A 276 -25.48 19.66 -0.74
C ARG A 276 -25.15 19.00 -2.07
N GLY A 277 -25.27 19.75 -3.16
CA GLY A 277 -24.90 19.32 -4.50
C GLY A 277 -23.95 20.31 -5.16
N GLN A 278 -23.09 19.81 -6.03
CA GLN A 278 -22.13 20.60 -6.82
C GLN A 278 -22.23 20.24 -8.30
N GLY A 279 -21.65 21.08 -9.17
CA GLY A 279 -21.69 20.88 -10.61
C GLY A 279 -23.00 21.34 -11.26
N LEU A 280 -23.74 22.22 -10.58
CA LEU A 280 -24.92 22.85 -11.16
C LEU A 280 -24.48 23.72 -12.34
N ARG A 281 -25.18 23.55 -13.47
CA ARG A 281 -24.96 24.30 -14.69
C ARG A 281 -26.18 25.16 -14.95
N LYS A 282 -25.91 26.43 -15.23
CA LYS A 282 -26.93 27.42 -15.56
C LYS A 282 -27.44 27.15 -16.97
N SER A 283 -28.76 27.14 -17.15
CA SER A 283 -29.39 27.01 -18.46
C SER A 283 -29.26 28.30 -19.28
N ALA A 284 -29.57 28.22 -20.58
CA ALA A 284 -29.63 29.40 -21.46
C ALA A 284 -30.70 30.43 -21.02
N TYR A 285 -31.69 30.00 -20.23
CA TYR A 285 -32.77 30.83 -19.69
C TYR A 285 -32.45 31.41 -18.31
N ASN A 286 -31.18 31.33 -17.88
CA ASN A 286 -30.75 31.73 -16.55
C ASN A 286 -31.40 30.98 -15.39
N THR A 287 -31.71 29.70 -15.58
CA THR A 287 -32.31 28.85 -14.56
C THR A 287 -31.38 27.71 -14.14
N PHE A 288 -31.60 27.18 -12.94
CA PHE A 288 -31.07 25.88 -12.52
C PHE A 288 -32.20 24.88 -12.36
N THR A 289 -31.95 23.61 -12.69
CA THR A 289 -32.93 22.55 -12.52
C THR A 289 -32.44 21.56 -11.48
N LEU A 290 -33.25 21.29 -10.46
CA LEU A 290 -32.99 20.31 -9.42
C LEU A 290 -34.13 19.31 -9.37
N SER A 291 -33.83 18.02 -9.56
CA SER A 291 -34.79 16.95 -9.29
C SER A 291 -34.55 16.39 -7.90
N LEU A 292 -35.58 16.41 -7.06
CA LEU A 292 -35.51 16.09 -5.64
C LEU A 292 -36.50 14.98 -5.30
N SER A 293 -36.05 14.05 -4.45
CA SER A 293 -36.91 12.97 -3.94
C SER A 293 -37.69 13.44 -2.72
N ARG A 294 -38.94 12.99 -2.61
CA ARG A 294 -39.77 13.16 -1.41
C ARG A 294 -39.08 12.64 -0.15
N ARG A 295 -38.28 11.56 -0.24
CA ARG A 295 -37.55 11.00 0.91
C ARG A 295 -36.51 11.98 1.47
N LEU A 296 -35.93 12.83 0.62
CA LEU A 296 -34.94 13.85 1.00
C LEU A 296 -35.61 15.07 1.64
N LEU A 297 -36.82 15.41 1.19
CA LEU A 297 -37.57 16.59 1.60
C LEU A 297 -38.97 16.22 2.13
N PRO A 298 -39.08 15.80 3.39
CA PRO A 298 -40.36 15.66 4.07
C PRO A 298 -41.21 16.95 4.04
N ALA A 299 -42.46 16.88 4.51
CA ALA A 299 -43.27 18.09 4.66
C ALA A 299 -42.60 19.03 5.66
N GLY A 300 -42.45 20.32 5.31
CA GLY A 300 -41.74 21.28 6.16
C GLY A 300 -41.26 22.53 5.43
N ARG A 301 -40.58 23.40 6.18
CA ARG A 301 -39.98 24.63 5.65
C ARG A 301 -38.49 24.43 5.36
N TYR A 302 -38.06 24.91 4.21
CA TYR A 302 -36.70 24.76 3.72
C TYR A 302 -36.17 26.05 3.11
N HIS A 303 -34.86 26.23 3.22
CA HIS A 303 -34.11 27.25 2.50
C HIS A 303 -33.17 26.59 1.50
N LEU A 304 -33.23 27.02 0.24
CA LEU A 304 -32.32 26.61 -0.80
C LEU A 304 -31.39 27.78 -1.11
N THR A 305 -30.09 27.57 -0.99
CA THR A 305 -29.10 28.60 -1.27
C THR A 305 -28.16 28.14 -2.38
N ILE A 306 -27.96 28.99 -3.38
CA ILE A 306 -27.04 28.73 -4.50
C ILE A 306 -25.74 29.48 -4.26
N TYR A 307 -24.62 28.80 -4.52
CA TYR A 307 -23.28 29.36 -4.40
C TYR A 307 -22.49 29.22 -5.71
N THR A 308 -21.57 30.14 -5.95
CA THR A 308 -20.53 29.96 -6.97
C THR A 308 -19.45 28.98 -6.48
N LEU A 309 -18.93 28.16 -7.39
CA LEU A 309 -17.73 27.35 -7.15
C LEU A 309 -16.54 28.02 -7.84
N GLY A 310 -15.82 28.86 -7.09
CA GLY A 310 -14.62 29.57 -7.52
C GLY A 310 -13.61 29.70 -6.38
N ALA A 311 -12.71 30.69 -6.46
CA ALA A 311 -11.71 30.95 -5.42
C ALA A 311 -12.35 31.39 -4.08
N GLN A 312 -13.53 32.02 -4.15
CA GLN A 312 -14.34 32.38 -3.00
C GLN A 312 -15.76 31.85 -3.22
N LYS A 313 -16.34 31.24 -2.18
CA LYS A 313 -17.73 30.79 -2.17
C LYS A 313 -18.61 32.03 -1.94
N GLU A 314 -19.23 32.51 -3.01
CA GLU A 314 -20.17 33.63 -2.96
C GLU A 314 -21.60 33.10 -3.07
N GLN A 315 -22.49 33.62 -2.22
CA GLN A 315 -23.93 33.32 -2.31
C GLN A 315 -24.53 34.08 -3.49
N VAL A 316 -25.19 33.35 -4.38
CA VAL A 316 -25.81 33.89 -5.60
C VAL A 316 -27.28 34.21 -5.34
N GLU A 317 -28.04 33.24 -4.81
CA GLU A 317 -29.48 33.36 -4.57
C GLU A 317 -29.91 32.57 -3.34
N ASP A 318 -31.05 32.97 -2.76
CA ASP A 318 -31.75 32.26 -1.69
C ASP A 318 -33.24 32.12 -1.97
N TYR A 319 -33.79 30.94 -1.70
CA TYR A 319 -35.20 30.59 -1.91
C TYR A 319 -35.77 30.00 -0.63
N ALA A 320 -36.93 30.50 -0.19
CA ALA A 320 -37.66 29.94 0.95
C ALA A 320 -38.92 29.23 0.47
N VAL A 321 -39.06 27.95 0.83
CA VAL A 321 -40.19 27.11 0.41
C VAL A 321 -40.81 26.36 1.59
N HIS A 322 -42.12 26.11 1.50
CA HIS A 322 -42.86 25.24 2.42
C HIS A 322 -43.46 24.10 1.60
N ILE A 323 -43.00 22.88 1.84
CA ILE A 323 -43.46 21.70 1.12
C ILE A 323 -44.60 21.05 1.91
N GLN A 324 -45.71 20.78 1.23
CA GLN A 324 -46.84 20.01 1.74
C GLN A 324 -47.22 18.90 0.76
N TYR A 325 -47.41 17.69 1.26
CA TYR A 325 -47.90 16.55 0.47
C TYR A 325 -49.41 16.38 0.70
N LYS A 326 -50.20 16.29 -0.37
CA LYS A 326 -51.67 16.12 -0.35
C LYS A 326 -52.09 14.82 -1.03
#